data_AF-A0A6L6PHL3-F1
#
_entry.id   AF-A0A6L6PHL3-F1
#
_cell.length_a   1.000
_cell.length_b   1.000
_cell.length_c   1.000
_cell.angle_alpha   90.00
_cell.angle_beta   90.00
_cell.angle_gamma   90.00
#
_symmetry.space_group_name_H-M   'P 1'
#
loop_
_entity.id
_entity.type
_entity.pdbx_description
1 polymer ?
#
loop_
_entity_poly.entity_id
_entity_poly.type
_entity_poly.pdbx_seq_one_letter_code
_entity_poly.pdbx_strand_id
1 'polypeptide(L)'
;MYLIIALGLALVVWPSIIHHAEPWGLSQGVVKCMLAAFSLLCVAGIRYPLQMLPVLFWELTWKTIWMLIVFLPAWQNGTLNDDIIGTAIECAVVIIIPLAMPWRYVFAHYVKKDSDRWRAAPVAA
;
A
#
# COMPACT_ATOMS: atom_id res chain seq x y z
N MET A 1 -10.57 -8.57 3.02
CA MET A 1 -9.60 -7.74 2.26
C MET A 1 -8.70 -7.00 3.23
N TYR A 2 -9.14 -5.90 3.87
CA TYR A 2 -8.35 -5.19 4.90
C TYR A 2 -7.84 -6.07 6.04
N LEU A 3 -8.64 -7.04 6.50
CA LEU A 3 -8.23 -7.98 7.56
C LEU A 3 -7.10 -8.93 7.11
N ILE A 4 -7.11 -9.35 5.84
CA ILE A 4 -6.06 -10.21 5.24
C ILE A 4 -4.77 -9.40 5.03
N ILE A 5 -4.89 -8.16 4.54
CA ILE A 5 -3.75 -7.24 4.41
C ILE A 5 -3.15 -6.91 5.78
N ALA A 6 -3.99 -6.53 6.74
CA ALA A 6 -3.54 -6.19 8.09
C ALA A 6 -2.89 -7.39 8.79
N LEU A 7 -3.44 -8.60 8.65
CA LEU A 7 -2.81 -9.80 9.19
C LEU A 7 -1.52 -10.17 8.44
N GLY A 8 -1.49 -10.10 7.11
CA GLY A 8 -0.30 -10.39 6.32
C GLY A 8 0.84 -9.43 6.62
N LEU A 9 0.55 -8.13 6.69
CA LEU A 9 1.53 -7.11 7.07
C LEU A 9 1.92 -7.21 8.53
N ALA A 10 0.98 -7.49 9.44
CA ALA A 10 1.33 -7.73 10.84
C ALA A 10 2.28 -8.93 10.95
N LEU A 11 1.99 -10.05 10.29
CA LEU A 11 2.81 -11.26 10.36
C LEU A 11 4.20 -11.12 9.69
N VAL A 12 4.37 -10.24 8.70
CA VAL A 12 5.67 -10.02 8.03
C VAL A 12 6.47 -8.88 8.70
N VAL A 13 5.80 -7.78 9.05
CA VAL A 13 6.43 -6.55 9.52
C VAL A 13 6.59 -6.51 11.04
N TRP A 14 5.63 -7.00 11.83
CA TRP A 14 5.74 -6.95 13.29
C TRP A 14 6.81 -7.87 13.87
N PRO A 15 7.02 -9.11 13.41
CA PRO A 15 8.11 -9.95 13.92
C PRO A 15 9.46 -9.30 13.67
N SER A 16 9.65 -8.67 12.50
CA SER A 16 10.83 -7.86 12.22
C SER A 16 11.00 -6.78 13.29
N ILE A 17 9.95 -6.01 13.58
CA ILE A 17 9.99 -4.88 14.51
C ILE A 17 10.16 -5.30 15.97
N ILE A 18 9.56 -6.40 16.38
CA ILE A 18 9.62 -6.85 17.77
C ILE A 18 10.94 -7.55 18.05
N HIS A 19 11.38 -8.43 17.15
CA HIS A 19 12.56 -9.26 17.40
C HIS A 19 13.89 -8.58 17.07
N HIS A 20 13.90 -7.41 16.41
CA HIS A 20 15.12 -6.65 16.04
C HIS A 20 16.27 -7.57 15.58
N ALA A 21 15.95 -8.62 14.82
CA ALA A 21 16.88 -9.74 14.61
C ALA A 21 18.11 -9.37 13.76
N GLU A 22 18.09 -8.22 13.10
CA GLU A 22 19.15 -7.71 12.21
C GLU A 22 19.26 -6.18 12.40
N PRO A 23 20.48 -5.60 12.47
CA PRO A 23 20.66 -4.15 12.47
C PRO A 23 20.21 -3.60 11.12
N TRP A 24 19.04 -2.95 11.09
CA TRP A 24 18.53 -2.38 9.84
C TRP A 24 19.40 -1.23 9.37
N GLY A 25 19.65 -1.17 8.07
CA GLY A 25 20.11 0.06 7.44
C GLY A 25 19.06 1.18 7.64
N LEU A 26 19.50 2.44 7.64
CA LEU A 26 18.62 3.60 7.85
C LEU A 26 17.38 3.59 6.93
N SER A 27 17.57 3.28 5.65
CA SER A 27 16.47 3.21 4.66
C SER A 27 15.50 2.06 4.92
N GLN A 28 16.02 0.88 5.31
CA GLN A 28 15.19 -0.29 5.62
C GLN A 28 14.34 -0.04 6.87
N GLY A 29 14.89 0.58 7.90
CA GLY A 29 14.15 0.94 9.11
C GLY A 29 12.99 1.90 8.81
N VAL A 30 13.23 2.92 7.98
CA VAL A 30 12.19 3.86 7.55
C VAL A 30 11.05 3.13 6.83
N VAL A 31 11.36 2.26 5.87
CA VAL A 31 10.34 1.48 5.13
C VAL A 31 9.54 0.59 6.07
N LYS A 32 10.19 -0.12 6.99
CA LYS A 32 9.49 -0.98 7.98
C LYS A 32 8.56 -0.17 8.88
N CYS A 33 8.98 0.99 9.37
CA CYS A 33 8.13 1.88 10.16
C CYS A 33 6.93 2.41 9.37
N MET A 34 7.13 2.80 8.11
CA MET A 34 6.04 3.22 7.22
C MET A 34 5.02 2.08 7.00
N LEU A 35 5.50 0.85 6.75
CA LEU A 35 4.62 -0.32 6.58
C LEU A 35 3.90 -0.70 7.88
N ALA A 36 4.52 -0.52 9.04
CA ALA A 36 3.88 -0.74 10.33
C ALA A 36 2.76 0.27 10.60
N ALA A 37 3.01 1.56 10.33
CA ALA A 37 1.98 2.59 10.41
C ALA A 37 0.82 2.30 9.44
N PHE A 38 1.14 1.86 8.22
CA PHE A 38 0.16 1.42 7.24
C PHE A 38 -0.69 0.23 7.75
N SER A 39 -0.07 -0.75 8.40
CA SER A 39 -0.78 -1.88 9.02
C SER A 39 -1.79 -1.40 10.07
N LEU A 40 -1.43 -0.41 10.90
CA LEU A 40 -2.35 0.18 11.87
C LEU A 40 -3.52 0.91 11.20
N LEU A 41 -3.27 1.64 10.10
CA LEU A 41 -4.33 2.26 9.31
C LEU A 41 -5.25 1.21 8.66
N CYS A 42 -4.72 0.06 8.26
CA CYS A 42 -5.55 -1.05 7.76
C CYS A 42 -6.49 -1.61 8.83
N VAL A 43 -6.10 -1.61 10.11
CA VAL A 43 -6.99 -1.95 11.22
C VAL A 43 -8.15 -0.96 11.32
N ALA A 44 -7.89 0.34 11.17
CA ALA A 44 -8.95 1.35 11.08
C ALA A 44 -9.83 1.16 9.82
N GLY A 45 -9.22 0.72 8.71
CA GLY A 45 -9.89 0.36 7.47
C GLY A 45 -10.87 -0.82 7.60
N ILE A 46 -10.70 -1.72 8.58
CA ILE A 46 -11.70 -2.75 8.89
C ILE A 46 -13.03 -2.12 9.31
N ARG A 47 -12.98 -1.01 10.07
CA ARG A 47 -14.18 -0.31 10.57
C ARG A 47 -14.79 0.62 9.53
N TYR A 48 -13.97 1.20 8.64
CA TYR A 48 -14.38 2.17 7.62
C TYR A 48 -13.79 1.88 6.23
N PRO A 49 -14.16 0.73 5.60
CA PRO A 49 -13.50 0.25 4.38
C PRO A 49 -13.64 1.19 3.18
N LEU A 50 -14.77 1.89 3.05
CA LEU A 50 -15.01 2.81 1.92
C LEU A 50 -14.28 4.16 2.07
N GLN A 51 -13.97 4.59 3.30
CA GLN A 51 -13.28 5.85 3.55
C GLN A 51 -11.75 5.69 3.47
N MET A 52 -11.25 4.49 3.74
CA MET A 52 -9.82 4.15 3.70
C MET A 52 -9.38 3.54 2.37
N LEU A 53 -10.14 3.75 1.29
CA LEU A 53 -9.70 3.41 -0.07
C LEU A 53 -8.39 4.10 -0.50
N PRO A 54 -8.08 5.36 -0.12
CA PRO A 54 -6.81 6.00 -0.46
C PRO A 54 -5.59 5.22 0.02
N VAL A 55 -5.71 4.55 1.17
CA VAL A 55 -4.68 3.69 1.75
C VAL A 55 -4.41 2.49 0.84
N LEU A 56 -5.46 1.84 0.30
CA LEU A 56 -5.28 0.76 -0.67
C LEU A 56 -4.68 1.24 -2.00
N PHE A 57 -5.06 2.43 -2.46
CA PHE A 57 -4.44 3.02 -3.66
C PHE A 57 -2.96 3.31 -3.46
N TRP A 58 -2.56 3.79 -2.29
CA TRP A 58 -1.16 3.92 -1.93
C TRP A 58 -0.45 2.58 -2.07
N GLU A 59 -0.99 1.51 -1.45
CA GLU A 59 -0.38 0.17 -1.49
C GLU A 59 -0.21 -0.36 -2.91
N LEU A 60 -1.26 -0.23 -3.73
CA LEU A 60 -1.23 -0.63 -5.13
C LEU A 60 -0.17 0.16 -5.90
N THR A 61 -0.12 1.48 -5.70
CA THR A 61 0.72 2.38 -6.48
C THR A 61 2.20 2.12 -6.22
N TRP A 62 2.62 2.07 -4.95
CA TRP A 62 4.05 1.88 -4.65
C TRP A 62 4.56 0.51 -5.08
N LYS A 63 3.76 -0.55 -4.93
CA LYS A 63 4.12 -1.91 -5.38
C LYS A 63 4.17 -2.01 -6.90
N THR A 64 3.24 -1.36 -7.59
CA THR A 64 3.24 -1.30 -9.06
C THR A 64 4.46 -0.54 -9.57
N ILE A 65 4.78 0.62 -8.98
CA ILE A 65 5.98 1.40 -9.32
C ILE A 65 7.24 0.57 -9.07
N TRP A 66 7.36 -0.10 -7.93
CA TRP A 66 8.51 -0.95 -7.63
C TRP A 66 8.64 -2.11 -8.63
N MET A 67 7.54 -2.77 -8.99
CA MET A 67 7.56 -3.81 -10.03
C MET A 67 8.01 -3.27 -11.39
N LEU A 68 7.58 -2.07 -11.77
CA LEU A 68 7.93 -1.48 -13.06
C LEU A 68 9.37 -0.94 -13.11
N ILE A 69 9.87 -0.40 -12.00
CA ILE A 69 11.17 0.29 -11.96
C ILE A 69 12.30 -0.62 -11.48
N VAL A 70 12.02 -1.64 -10.68
CA VAL A 70 13.04 -2.54 -10.11
C VAL A 70 12.94 -3.92 -10.72
N PHE A 71 11.80 -4.58 -10.59
CA PHE A 71 11.64 -5.95 -11.06
C PHE A 71 11.71 -6.08 -12.59
N LEU A 72 10.97 -5.25 -13.33
CA LEU A 72 10.93 -5.30 -14.79
C LEU A 72 12.31 -5.13 -15.44
N PRO A 73 13.12 -4.11 -15.12
CA PRO A 73 14.47 -4.01 -15.69
C PRO A 73 15.40 -5.12 -15.19
N ALA A 74 15.28 -5.58 -13.94
CA ALA A 74 16.07 -6.71 -13.46
C ALA A 74 15.75 -8.01 -14.21
N TRP A 75 14.48 -8.23 -14.56
CA TRP A 75 14.05 -9.36 -15.38
C TRP A 75 14.57 -9.25 -16.82
N GLN A 76 14.45 -8.06 -17.44
CA GLN A 76 14.92 -7.81 -18.81
C GLN A 76 16.43 -7.98 -18.95
N ASN A 77 17.19 -7.58 -17.92
CA ASN A 77 18.66 -7.66 -17.92
C ASN A 77 19.19 -9.00 -17.41
N GLY A 78 18.31 -9.92 -16.99
CA GLY A 78 18.71 -11.22 -16.42
C GLY A 78 19.44 -11.11 -15.07
N THR A 79 19.31 -9.99 -14.36
CA THR A 79 19.95 -9.72 -13.06
C THR A 79 19.01 -10.02 -11.90
N LEU A 80 18.11 -11.00 -12.04
CA LEU A 80 17.23 -11.42 -10.95
C LEU A 80 18.05 -12.14 -9.89
N ASN A 81 18.03 -11.63 -8.67
CA ASN A 81 18.56 -12.29 -7.49
C ASN A 81 17.41 -12.76 -6.59
N ASP A 82 17.74 -13.59 -5.61
CA ASP A 82 16.75 -14.16 -4.68
C ASP A 82 16.00 -13.07 -3.89
N ASP A 83 16.67 -11.95 -3.58
CA ASP A 83 16.06 -10.81 -2.87
C ASP A 83 14.98 -10.10 -3.71
N ILE A 84 15.25 -9.86 -5.00
CA ILE A 84 14.29 -9.24 -5.93
C ILE A 84 13.12 -10.19 -6.15
N ILE A 85 13.38 -11.49 -6.29
CA ILE A 85 12.32 -12.49 -6.47
C ILE A 85 11.44 -12.57 -5.22
N GLY A 86 12.03 -12.63 -4.02
CA GLY A 86 11.30 -12.65 -2.76
C GLY A 86 10.41 -11.41 -2.61
N THR A 87 10.98 -10.23 -2.85
CA THR A 87 10.24 -8.96 -2.79
C THR A 87 9.14 -8.89 -3.85
N ALA A 88 9.37 -9.42 -5.05
CA ALA A 88 8.38 -9.47 -6.13
C ALA A 88 7.18 -10.36 -5.76
N ILE A 89 7.40 -11.50 -5.11
CA ILE A 89 6.33 -12.38 -4.62
C ILE A 89 5.50 -11.67 -3.55
N GLU A 90 6.15 -11.02 -2.58
CA GLU A 90 5.45 -10.22 -1.56
C GLU A 90 4.63 -9.07 -2.18
N CYS A 91 5.18 -8.45 -3.22
CA CYS A 91 4.50 -7.41 -3.97
C CYS A 91 3.32 -7.97 -4.79
N ALA A 92 3.42 -9.18 -5.35
CA ALA A 92 2.38 -9.81 -6.18
C ALA A 92 1.06 -10.03 -5.43
N VAL A 93 1.10 -10.22 -4.11
CA VAL A 93 -0.10 -10.36 -3.26
C VAL A 93 -1.03 -9.13 -3.36
N VAL A 94 -0.49 -7.97 -3.75
CA VAL A 94 -1.29 -6.74 -3.96
C VAL A 94 -2.37 -6.90 -5.02
N ILE A 95 -2.26 -7.87 -5.93
CA ILE A 95 -3.25 -8.10 -7.00
C ILE A 95 -4.64 -8.50 -6.46
N ILE A 96 -4.71 -8.94 -5.20
CA ILE A 96 -5.96 -9.23 -4.51
C ILE A 96 -6.75 -7.93 -4.23
N ILE A 97 -6.05 -6.79 -4.04
CA ILE A 97 -6.67 -5.47 -3.81
C ILE A 97 -7.60 -5.07 -4.96
N PRO A 98 -7.12 -4.93 -6.22
CA PRO A 98 -7.97 -4.55 -7.33
C PRO A 98 -9.06 -5.61 -7.59
N LEU A 99 -8.80 -6.90 -7.37
CA LEU A 99 -9.80 -7.94 -7.58
C LEU A 99 -10.99 -7.84 -6.60
N ALA A 100 -10.72 -7.53 -5.33
CA ALA A 100 -11.73 -7.45 -4.29
C ALA A 100 -12.35 -6.05 -4.12
N MET A 101 -11.81 -5.03 -4.78
CA MET A 101 -12.26 -3.64 -4.63
C MET A 101 -13.60 -3.41 -5.35
N PRO A 102 -14.56 -2.68 -4.75
CA PRO A 102 -15.80 -2.32 -5.41
C PRO A 102 -15.57 -1.23 -6.46
N TRP A 103 -15.17 -1.64 -7.67
CA TRP A 103 -14.87 -0.74 -8.79
C TRP A 103 -16.00 0.26 -9.10
N ARG A 104 -17.25 -0.17 -8.95
CA ARG A 104 -18.41 0.73 -9.12
C ARG A 104 -18.37 1.92 -8.17
N TYR A 105 -17.98 1.71 -6.91
CA TYR A 105 -17.83 2.77 -5.93
C TYR A 105 -16.61 3.64 -6.23
N VAL A 106 -15.49 3.02 -6.62
CA VAL A 106 -14.26 3.74 -6.98
C VAL A 106 -14.49 4.71 -8.13
N PHE A 107 -15.06 4.23 -9.23
CA PHE A 107 -15.35 5.07 -10.39
C PHE A 107 -16.38 6.15 -10.06
N ALA A 108 -17.42 5.83 -9.29
CA ALA A 108 -18.43 6.82 -8.91
C ALA A 108 -17.86 7.91 -7.98
N HIS A 109 -16.99 7.55 -7.03
CA HIS A 109 -16.55 8.44 -5.96
C HIS A 109 -15.23 9.15 -6.23
N TYR A 110 -14.30 8.53 -6.97
CA TYR A 110 -12.97 9.10 -7.25
C TYR A 110 -12.80 9.60 -8.68
N VAL A 111 -13.54 9.04 -9.64
CA VAL A 111 -13.43 9.44 -11.06
C VAL A 111 -14.55 10.40 -11.45
N LYS A 112 -15.78 10.14 -10.98
CA LYS A 112 -16.98 10.86 -11.42
C LYS A 112 -17.46 11.94 -10.46
N LYS A 113 -17.04 11.91 -9.19
CA LYS A 113 -17.41 12.93 -8.21
C LYS A 113 -16.57 14.18 -8.47
N ASP A 114 -17.22 15.32 -8.66
CA ASP A 114 -16.54 16.60 -8.75
C ASP A 114 -15.76 16.88 -7.46
N SER A 115 -14.53 17.38 -7.61
CA SER A 115 -13.69 17.76 -6.47
C SER A 115 -14.39 18.86 -5.66
N ASP A 116 -14.36 18.74 -4.33
CA ASP A 116 -14.92 19.78 -3.46
C ASP A 116 -14.28 21.12 -3.82
N ARG A 117 -15.13 22.13 -4.15
CA ARG A 117 -14.67 23.45 -4.56
C ARG A 117 -13.84 24.07 -3.45
N TRP A 118 -12.56 24.30 -3.72
CA TRP A 118 -11.59 24.92 -2.80
C TRP A 118 -12.01 26.33 -2.33
N ARG A 119 -12.99 26.99 -2.97
CA ARG A 119 -13.50 28.33 -2.58
C ARG A 119 -14.99 28.53 -2.86
N ALA A 120 -15.72 28.79 -1.77
CA ALA A 120 -16.44 30.06 -1.57
C ALA A 120 -16.80 30.16 -0.07
N ALA A 121 -15.90 30.72 0.74
CA ALA A 121 -16.34 31.33 1.99
C ALA A 121 -17.34 32.45 1.64
N PRO A 122 -18.47 32.58 2.34
CA PRO A 122 -19.35 33.71 2.12
C PRO A 122 -18.59 34.98 2.52
N VAL A 123 -18.47 35.92 1.60
CA VAL A 123 -18.24 37.32 1.99
C VAL A 123 -19.54 37.77 2.64
N ALA A 124 -19.58 37.79 3.97
CA ALA A 124 -20.63 38.47 4.71
C ALA A 124 -20.43 39.98 4.50
N ALA A 125 -21.42 40.62 3.89
CA ALA A 125 -21.55 42.07 3.81
C ALA A 125 -22.32 42.60 5.02
#